data_AF-A0A7V3FSM2-F1
#
_entry.id   AF-A0A7V3FSM2-F1
#
_cell.length_a   1.000
_cell.length_b   1.000
_cell.length_c   1.000
_cell.angle_alpha   90.00
_cell.angle_beta   90.00
_cell.angle_gamma   90.00
#
_symmetry.space_group_name_H-M   'P 1'
#
loop_
_entity.id
_entity.type
_entity.pdbx_description
1 polymer ?
#
loop_
_entity_poly.entity_id
_entity_poly.type
_entity_poly.pdbx_seq_one_letter_code
_entity_poly.pdbx_strand_id
1 'polypeptide(L)'
;MLRSFGWQELLIIGVMLGSLMFGLGFAAVMSKHAQATSESELAPGAWHPDPLGRHELRYWNGVAWTQYVSDDGAQSLDPGGPSGLT
;
A
#
# COMPACT_ATOMS: atom_id res chain seq x y z
N MET A 1 -4.66 35.24 -54.18
CA MET A 1 -3.26 35.32 -53.72
C MET A 1 -3.17 34.54 -52.42
N LEU A 2 -2.53 33.38 -52.47
CA LEU A 2 -2.51 32.35 -51.42
C LEU A 2 -1.75 32.89 -50.20
N ARG A 3 -2.40 32.97 -49.03
CA ARG A 3 -1.72 33.30 -47.77
C ARG A 3 -0.70 32.19 -47.49
N SER A 4 0.58 32.58 -47.37
CA SER A 4 1.70 31.70 -47.06
C SER A 4 1.41 30.91 -45.78
N PHE A 5 1.31 29.58 -45.91
CA PHE A 5 1.32 28.66 -44.78
C PHE A 5 2.76 28.59 -44.25
N GLY A 6 3.03 29.27 -43.14
CA GLY A 6 4.35 29.30 -42.52
C GLY A 6 4.66 28.01 -41.74
N TRP A 7 5.94 27.66 -41.63
CA TRP A 7 6.45 26.49 -40.88
C TRP A 7 5.93 26.38 -39.43
N GLN A 8 5.45 27.49 -38.87
CA GLN A 8 4.84 27.57 -37.55
C GLN A 8 3.47 26.85 -37.46
N GLU A 9 2.68 26.80 -38.54
CA GLU A 9 1.40 26.07 -38.59
C GLU A 9 1.63 24.55 -38.52
N LEU A 10 2.65 24.05 -39.21
CA LEU A 10 3.02 22.62 -39.15
C LEU A 10 3.52 22.21 -37.76
N LEU A 11 4.22 23.11 -37.05
CA LEU A 11 4.64 22.88 -35.66
C LEU A 11 3.44 22.83 -34.70
N ILE A 12 2.46 23.73 -34.86
CA ILE A 12 1.26 23.79 -34.00
C ILE A 12 0.36 22.56 -34.22
N ILE A 13 0.14 22.12 -35.46
CA ILE A 13 -0.66 20.94 -35.79
C ILE A 13 0.01 19.65 -35.25
N GLY A 14 1.34 19.56 -35.30
CA GLY A 14 2.10 18.43 -34.75
C GLY A 14 1.97 18.28 -33.22
N VAL A 15 2.05 19.38 -32.47
CA VAL A 15 1.92 19.37 -31.00
C VAL A 15 0.47 19.06 -30.56
N MET A 16 -0.53 19.53 -31.32
CA MET A 16 -1.95 19.28 -31.02
C MET A 16 -2.39 17.84 -31.31
N LEU A 17 -1.83 17.19 -32.33
CA LEU A 17 -2.09 15.76 -32.61
C LEU A 17 -1.37 14.83 -31.60
N GLY A 18 -0.18 15.21 -31.11
CA GLY A 18 0.55 14.44 -30.10
C GLY A 18 -0.09 14.45 -28.71
N SER A 19 -0.75 15.55 -28.32
CA SER A 19 -1.36 15.69 -26.98
C SER A 19 -2.60 14.82 -26.77
N LEU A 20 -3.32 14.47 -27.84
CA LEU A 20 -4.52 13.63 -27.74
C LEU A 20 -4.21 12.14 -27.48
N MET A 21 -2.96 11.71 -27.70
CA MET A 21 -2.52 10.31 -27.54
C MET A 21 -1.69 10.04 -26.26
N PHE A 22 -1.42 11.06 -25.43
CA PHE A 22 -0.66 10.88 -24.18
C PHE A 22 -1.45 11.15 -22.89
N GLY A 23 -2.64 11.77 -22.98
CA GLY A 23 -3.46 12.13 -21.81
C GLY A 23 -4.35 11.01 -21.24
N LEU A 24 -4.70 9.98 -22.02
CA LEU A 24 -5.65 8.93 -21.60
C LEU A 24 -4.97 7.65 -21.07
N GLY A 25 -3.71 7.39 -21.43
CA GLY A 25 -2.99 6.21 -20.93
C GLY A 25 -2.45 6.37 -19.50
N PHE A 26 -2.16 7.60 -19.07
CA PHE A 26 -1.52 7.85 -17.78
C PHE A 26 -2.50 7.72 -16.60
N ALA A 27 -3.77 8.08 -16.77
CA ALA A 27 -4.78 7.89 -15.73
C ALA A 27 -5.04 6.40 -15.44
N ALA A 28 -5.11 5.56 -16.49
CA ALA A 28 -5.35 4.13 -16.33
C ALA A 28 -4.13 3.38 -15.74
N VAL A 29 -2.89 3.78 -16.08
CA VAL A 29 -1.68 3.17 -15.52
C VAL A 29 -1.46 3.54 -14.04
N MET A 30 -2.04 4.65 -13.57
CA MET A 30 -2.06 5.03 -12.15
C MET A 30 -3.28 4.47 -11.39
N SER A 31 -4.37 4.12 -12.09
CA SER A 31 -5.58 3.53 -11.49
C SER A 31 -5.38 2.12 -10.91
N LYS A 32 -4.25 1.45 -11.18
CA LYS A 32 -3.96 0.12 -10.62
C LYS A 32 -3.54 0.15 -9.14
N HIS A 33 -3.26 1.32 -8.58
CA HIS A 33 -2.83 1.49 -7.17
C HIS A 33 -3.86 2.18 -6.27
N ALA A 34 -4.99 2.64 -6.80
CA ALA A 34 -6.00 3.36 -6.01
C ALA A 34 -6.96 2.43 -5.23
N GLN A 35 -6.73 1.10 -5.26
CA GLN A 35 -7.71 0.12 -4.78
C GLN A 35 -7.13 -0.96 -3.87
N ALA A 36 -6.14 -0.60 -3.06
CA ALA A 36 -5.70 -1.38 -1.91
C ALA A 36 -5.70 -0.54 -0.62
N THR A 37 -6.69 0.34 -0.46
CA THR A 37 -6.82 1.18 0.74
C THR A 37 -8.16 0.89 1.41
N SER A 38 -8.23 -0.25 2.08
CA SER A 38 -9.13 -0.45 3.23
C SER A 38 -8.64 -1.57 4.18
N GLU A 39 -7.45 -2.14 3.95
CA GLU A 39 -6.84 -3.15 4.83
C GLU A 39 -5.43 -2.75 5.31
N SER A 40 -4.93 -1.59 4.84
CA SER A 40 -3.62 -1.02 5.14
C SER A 40 -3.74 0.32 5.87
N GLU A 41 -4.55 0.38 6.93
CA GLU A 41 -4.39 1.40 7.99
C GLU A 41 -3.99 0.77 9.33
N LEU A 42 -3.97 -0.56 9.39
CA LEU A 42 -3.51 -1.38 10.51
C LEU A 42 -2.30 -2.16 9.99
N ALA A 43 -1.15 -2.02 10.65
CA ALA A 43 0.09 -2.68 10.21
C ALA A 43 -0.15 -4.19 9.99
N PRO A 44 0.49 -4.82 8.97
CA PRO A 44 0.34 -6.26 8.76
C PRO A 44 0.73 -7.03 10.02
N GLY A 45 0.00 -8.11 10.32
CA GLY A 45 0.25 -8.90 11.51
C GLY A 45 1.67 -9.48 11.55
N ALA A 46 2.33 -9.39 12.71
CA ALA A 46 3.72 -9.74 12.86
C ALA A 46 4.04 -10.21 14.29
N TRP A 47 5.16 -10.91 14.42
CA TRP A 47 5.74 -11.30 15.71
C TRP A 47 6.54 -10.14 16.28
N HIS A 48 6.27 -9.83 17.55
CA HIS A 48 6.97 -8.77 18.29
C HIS A 48 7.31 -9.28 19.70
N PRO A 49 8.29 -8.68 20.39
CA PRO A 49 8.59 -9.02 21.78
C PRO A 49 7.35 -8.92 22.68
N ASP A 50 7.13 -9.91 23.55
CA ASP A 50 5.96 -9.92 24.43
C ASP A 50 6.00 -8.74 25.42
N PRO A 51 5.02 -7.82 25.40
CA PRO A 51 4.97 -6.70 26.35
C PRO A 51 4.84 -7.14 27.80
N LEU A 52 4.28 -8.33 28.05
CA LEU A 52 4.13 -8.90 29.39
C LEU A 52 5.40 -9.61 29.87
N GLY A 53 6.38 -9.85 28.99
CA GLY A 53 7.61 -10.58 29.30
C GLY A 53 7.40 -12.03 29.74
N ARG A 54 6.25 -12.63 29.42
CA ARG A 54 5.93 -14.03 29.76
C ARG A 54 6.42 -15.01 28.70
N HIS A 55 6.51 -14.54 27.46
CA HIS A 55 6.98 -15.29 26.28
C HIS A 55 8.04 -14.49 25.51
N GLU A 56 8.81 -15.13 24.64
CA GLU A 56 9.81 -14.41 23.83
C GLU A 56 9.14 -13.48 22.80
N LEU A 57 8.13 -13.99 22.09
CA LEU A 57 7.37 -13.24 21.09
C LEU A 57 5.87 -13.44 21.28
N ARG A 58 5.09 -12.41 20.97
CA ARG A 58 3.63 -12.45 20.86
C ARG A 58 3.21 -11.93 19.49
N TYR A 59 2.14 -12.49 18.94
CA TYR A 59 1.63 -12.08 17.64
C TYR A 59 0.73 -10.84 17.78
N TRP A 60 1.09 -9.78 17.07
CA TRP A 60 0.27 -8.60 16.83
C TRP A 60 -0.51 -8.82 15.54
N ASN A 61 -1.84 -8.67 15.56
CA ASN A 61 -2.67 -8.87 14.36
C ASN A 61 -2.88 -7.58 13.53
N GLY A 62 -2.22 -6.48 13.89
CA GLY A 62 -2.44 -5.16 13.31
C GLY A 62 -3.27 -4.23 14.19
N VAL A 63 -4.08 -4.78 15.11
CA VAL A 63 -5.04 -4.03 15.96
C VAL A 63 -4.81 -4.29 17.45
N ALA A 64 -4.49 -5.53 17.82
CA ALA A 64 -4.36 -5.96 19.19
C ALA A 64 -3.35 -7.13 19.30
N TRP A 65 -2.79 -7.27 20.51
CA TRP A 65 -2.04 -8.45 20.90
C TRP A 65 -2.97 -9.66 20.97
N THR A 66 -2.51 -10.79 20.44
CA THR A 66 -3.27 -12.03 20.45
C THR A 66 -2.75 -13.01 21.50
N GLN A 67 -3.41 -14.16 21.60
CA GLN A 67 -2.97 -15.30 22.41
C GLN A 67 -1.83 -16.10 21.78
N TYR A 68 -1.51 -15.87 20.50
CA TYR A 68 -0.42 -16.59 19.85
C TYR A 68 0.93 -16.07 20.33
N VAL A 69 1.77 -16.98 20.79
CA VAL A 69 3.11 -16.71 21.33
C VAL A 69 4.13 -17.65 20.70
N SER A 70 5.40 -17.30 20.78
CA SER A 70 6.51 -18.16 20.37
C SER A 70 7.62 -18.13 21.41
N ASP A 71 8.15 -19.31 21.74
CA ASP A 71 9.28 -19.51 22.64
C ASP A 71 10.24 -20.54 22.02
N ASP A 72 11.54 -20.24 21.95
CA ASP A 72 12.56 -21.08 21.30
C ASP A 72 12.18 -21.42 19.83
N GLY A 73 11.46 -20.50 19.17
CA GLY A 73 10.92 -20.69 17.81
C GLY A 73 9.69 -21.61 17.70
N ALA A 74 9.18 -22.16 18.82
CA ALA A 74 7.96 -22.95 18.86
C ALA A 74 6.73 -22.09 19.15
N GLN A 75 5.72 -22.16 18.28
CA GLN A 75 4.48 -21.39 18.43
C GLN A 75 3.48 -22.13 19.33
N SER A 76 2.82 -21.38 20.22
CA SER A 76 1.77 -21.91 21.10
C SER A 76 0.69 -20.85 21.40
N LEU A 77 -0.31 -21.25 22.17
CA LEU A 77 -1.36 -20.36 22.69
C LEU A 77 -1.11 -20.11 24.17
N ASP A 78 -1.02 -18.83 24.56
CA ASP A 78 -0.95 -18.41 25.96
C ASP A 78 -2.32 -18.56 26.63
N PRO A 79 -2.47 -19.45 27.63
CA PRO A 79 -3.76 -19.66 28.33
C PRO A 79 -4.27 -18.43 29.07
N GLY A 80 -3.37 -17.54 29.49
CA GLY A 80 -3.73 -16.29 30.19
C GLY A 80 -4.14 -15.16 29.24
N GLY A 81 -3.93 -15.35 27.93
CA GLY A 81 -4.17 -14.33 26.93
C GLY A 81 -3.36 -13.03 27.15
N PRO A 82 -3.61 -12.00 26.33
CA PRO A 82 -2.93 -10.70 26.44
C PRO A 82 -3.37 -9.88 27.66
N SER A 83 -4.43 -10.29 28.37
CA SER A 83 -5.13 -9.48 29.39
C SER A 83 -4.76 -9.86 30.83
N GLY A 84 -3.55 -10.33 31.11
CA GLY A 84 -3.08 -10.74 32.45
C GLY A 84 -3.04 -9.63 33.53
N LEU A 85 -3.86 -8.59 33.41
CA LEU A 85 -4.02 -7.44 34.31
C LEU A 85 -5.29 -7.52 35.19
N THR A 86 -5.84 -8.71 35.49
CA THR A 86 -6.99 -8.86 36.40
C THR A 86 -6.60 -9.50 37.72
#